data_AF-A0A1E4ESR5-F1
#
_entry.id   AF-A0A1E4ESR5-F1
#
_cell.length_a   1.000
_cell.length_b   1.000
_cell.length_c   1.000
_cell.angle_alpha   90.00
_cell.angle_beta   90.00
_cell.angle_gamma   90.00
#
_symmetry.space_group_name_H-M   'P 1'
#
loop_
_entity.id
_entity.type
_entity.pdbx_description
1 polymer ?
#
loop_
_entity_poly.entity_id
_entity_poly.type
_entity_poly.pdbx_seq_one_letter_code
_entity_poly.pdbx_strand_id
1 'polypeptide(L)'
;MTDWRSSLEVWDLEAGAARVILRTPRLIEAPNWHPDGWFLVNGEGRLWRADAAGLLPLDTGCAERCNNDHGFLPDGRVVFSAHDGTGAGVHVWDGRRVRTLPLTRPSWWHGAQGDRLVYACARADRVVRIATCDLAGGDERVLTPGVAHHDGPDFSPCGRWIWFNSDATGHAQIWRMRADGSEAAPVFRDDHVNWFPHPSPCGRHVVWLAYAPGTEGHPRNRDVALWIMAPDGTGRRKLCDLFGGQGTLNVPCWSPDGRAFAYMRYA
;
A
#
# COMPACT_ATOMS: atom_id res chain seq x y z
N MET A 1 -6.77 16.67 -25.24
CA MET A 1 -5.95 15.56 -24.74
C MET A 1 -5.22 16.06 -23.52
N THR A 2 -5.27 15.33 -22.41
CA THR A 2 -4.59 15.70 -21.16
C THR A 2 -3.07 15.54 -21.31
N ASP A 3 -2.31 16.54 -20.90
CA ASP A 3 -0.83 16.58 -21.01
C ASP A 3 -0.12 15.84 -19.86
N TRP A 4 -0.81 14.91 -19.22
CA TRP A 4 -0.32 14.18 -18.05
C TRP A 4 -0.81 12.74 -18.09
N ARG A 5 0.03 11.84 -17.57
CA ARG A 5 -0.27 10.41 -17.39
C ARG A 5 -0.63 10.09 -15.94
N SER A 6 0.08 10.72 -15.01
CA SER A 6 -0.13 10.58 -13.57
C SER A 6 -0.45 11.93 -12.93
N SER A 7 -1.42 11.93 -12.02
CA SER A 7 -1.81 13.06 -11.17
C SER A 7 -1.72 12.60 -9.71
N LEU A 8 -0.72 13.09 -8.99
CA LEU A 8 -0.59 12.92 -7.54
C LEU A 8 -1.55 13.90 -6.87
N GLU A 9 -2.51 13.36 -6.14
CA GLU A 9 -3.59 14.10 -5.51
C GLU A 9 -3.63 13.81 -4.01
N VAL A 10 -4.14 14.77 -3.27
CA VAL A 10 -4.40 14.67 -1.83
C VAL A 10 -5.87 14.89 -1.59
N TRP A 11 -6.54 13.94 -0.94
CA TRP A 11 -7.90 14.11 -0.43
C TRP A 11 -7.87 14.65 1.00
N ASP A 12 -8.52 15.78 1.23
CA ASP A 12 -8.70 16.35 2.57
C ASP A 12 -10.08 15.95 3.12
N LEU A 13 -10.11 15.34 4.31
CA LEU A 13 -11.36 14.83 4.89
C LEU A 13 -12.29 15.93 5.39
N GLU A 14 -11.74 17.05 5.86
CA GLU A 14 -12.52 18.18 6.39
C GLU A 14 -13.12 18.99 5.24
N ALA A 15 -12.32 19.29 4.22
CA ALA A 15 -12.80 19.97 3.03
C ALA A 15 -13.70 19.07 2.16
N GLY A 16 -13.56 17.74 2.27
CA GLY A 16 -14.30 16.78 1.44
C GLY A 16 -13.96 16.88 -0.04
N ALA A 17 -12.72 17.27 -0.36
CA ALA A 17 -12.27 17.54 -1.71
C ALA A 17 -10.81 17.17 -1.92
N ALA A 18 -10.46 16.92 -3.19
CA ALA A 18 -9.09 16.66 -3.60
C ALA A 18 -8.38 17.94 -4.05
N ARG A 19 -7.07 18.00 -3.81
CA ARG A 19 -6.15 18.96 -4.43
C ARG A 19 -5.06 18.25 -5.20
N VAL A 20 -4.70 18.78 -6.37
CA VAL A 20 -3.58 18.29 -7.17
C VAL A 20 -2.27 18.78 -6.56
N ILE A 21 -1.32 17.88 -6.37
CA ILE A 21 0.05 18.20 -5.94
C ILE A 21 0.95 18.31 -7.15
N LEU A 22 0.92 17.28 -8.01
CA LEU A 22 1.81 17.16 -9.16
C LEU A 22 1.09 16.43 -10.30
N ARG A 23 1.27 16.93 -11.53
CA ARG A 23 0.91 16.23 -12.77
C ARG A 23 2.16 16.04 -13.61
N THR A 24 2.31 14.86 -14.19
CA THR A 24 3.50 14.50 -14.96
C THR A 24 3.16 13.54 -16.10
N PRO A 25 3.87 13.60 -17.24
CA PRO A 25 3.77 12.59 -18.30
C PRO A 25 4.37 11.24 -17.90
N ARG A 26 5.18 11.19 -16.83
CA ARG A 26 5.72 9.93 -16.28
C ARG A 26 4.64 9.11 -15.61
N LEU A 27 4.81 7.79 -15.62
CA LEU A 27 4.04 6.91 -14.75
C LEU A 27 4.71 6.91 -13.38
N ILE A 28 4.09 7.59 -12.42
CA ILE A 28 4.41 7.50 -11.00
C ILE A 28 3.23 6.91 -10.23
N GLU A 29 3.54 6.26 -9.11
CA GLU A 29 2.66 5.30 -8.46
C GLU A 29 2.82 5.29 -6.94
N ALA A 30 1.77 4.87 -6.23
CA ALA A 30 1.79 4.43 -4.84
C ALA A 30 2.41 5.46 -3.85
N PRO A 31 1.77 6.62 -3.62
CA PRO A 31 2.35 7.67 -2.78
C PRO A 31 2.30 7.35 -1.29
N ASN A 32 3.46 7.33 -0.62
CA ASN A 32 3.54 7.48 0.83
C ASN A 32 3.73 8.94 1.21
N TRP A 33 3.10 9.40 2.28
CA TRP A 33 3.21 10.78 2.75
C TRP A 33 4.30 10.89 3.82
N HIS A 34 5.38 11.63 3.51
CA HIS A 34 6.44 11.91 4.47
C HIS A 34 6.03 13.01 5.48
N PRO A 35 6.45 12.96 6.75
CA PRO A 35 6.15 14.00 7.74
C PRO A 35 6.51 15.43 7.33
N ASP A 36 7.58 15.60 6.55
CA ASP A 36 8.00 16.90 6.00
C ASP A 36 7.16 17.39 4.80
N GLY A 37 6.10 16.68 4.43
CA GLY A 37 5.13 17.13 3.42
C GLY A 37 5.43 16.78 1.96
N TRP A 38 6.47 15.99 1.70
CA TRP A 38 6.74 15.40 0.38
C TRP A 38 6.25 13.95 0.29
N PHE A 39 6.23 13.38 -0.91
CA PHE A 39 5.69 12.03 -1.17
C PHE A 39 6.74 11.09 -1.73
N LEU A 40 6.86 9.88 -1.18
CA LEU A 40 7.64 8.80 -1.79
C LEU A 40 6.76 8.11 -2.83
N VAL A 41 7.24 8.02 -4.08
CA VAL A 41 6.54 7.33 -5.17
C VAL A 41 7.48 6.39 -5.93
N ASN A 42 6.94 5.31 -6.46
CA ASN A 42 7.62 4.49 -7.47
C ASN A 42 7.36 5.08 -8.86
N GLY A 43 8.34 5.00 -9.75
CA GLY A 43 8.18 5.31 -11.17
C GLY A 43 9.34 4.75 -11.96
N GLU A 44 9.03 4.03 -13.05
CA GLU A 44 10.03 3.46 -13.97
C GLU A 44 11.06 2.54 -13.25
N GLY A 45 10.63 1.82 -12.20
CA GLY A 45 11.49 0.92 -11.42
C GLY A 45 12.38 1.63 -10.40
N ARG A 46 12.21 2.93 -10.19
CA ARG A 46 12.99 3.75 -9.26
C ARG A 46 12.08 4.45 -8.25
N LEU A 47 12.63 4.80 -7.09
CA LEU A 47 11.94 5.62 -6.11
C LEU A 47 12.24 7.11 -6.30
N TRP A 48 11.23 7.93 -6.05
CA TRP A 48 11.30 9.37 -6.21
C TRP A 48 10.70 10.06 -5.00
N ARG A 49 11.30 11.19 -4.61
CA ARG A 49 10.64 12.23 -3.84
C ARG A 49 9.81 13.07 -4.81
N ALA A 50 8.51 13.16 -4.56
CA ALA A 50 7.57 13.97 -5.31
C ALA A 50 7.01 15.09 -4.42
N ASP A 51 6.92 16.29 -4.96
CA ASP A 51 6.21 17.42 -4.37
C ASP A 51 5.70 18.36 -5.49
N ALA A 52 5.18 19.53 -5.12
CA ALA A 52 4.67 20.50 -6.10
C ALA A 52 5.76 21.08 -7.03
N ALA A 53 7.05 20.97 -6.66
CA ALA A 53 8.16 21.41 -7.50
C ALA A 53 8.57 20.36 -8.53
N GLY A 54 8.20 19.09 -8.33
CA GLY A 54 8.40 18.03 -9.31
C GLY A 54 8.87 16.71 -8.70
N LEU A 55 9.69 15.98 -9.47
CA LEU A 55 10.24 14.67 -9.10
C LEU A 55 11.75 14.77 -8.90
N LEU A 56 12.22 14.30 -7.76
CA LEU A 56 13.64 14.14 -7.44
C LEU A 56 13.93 12.65 -7.23
N PRO A 57 14.80 12.02 -8.03
CA PRO A 57 15.11 10.59 -7.86
C PRO A 57 15.86 10.37 -6.55
N LEU A 58 15.57 9.24 -5.90
CA LEU A 58 16.34 8.76 -4.75
C LEU A 58 17.41 7.78 -5.23
N ASP A 59 18.64 7.93 -4.76
CA ASP A 59 19.74 7.04 -5.09
C ASP A 59 19.68 5.77 -4.23
N THR A 60 18.84 4.82 -4.66
CA THR A 60 18.75 3.47 -4.09
C THR A 60 19.82 2.53 -4.65
N GLY A 61 20.91 3.06 -5.22
CA GLY A 61 22.02 2.27 -5.76
C GLY A 61 21.58 1.35 -6.90
N CYS A 62 21.89 0.06 -6.80
CA CYS A 62 21.58 -0.93 -7.85
C CYS A 62 20.11 -1.37 -7.93
N ALA A 63 19.26 -0.90 -7.01
CA ALA A 63 17.84 -1.21 -7.05
C ALA A 63 17.13 -0.34 -8.09
N GLU A 64 17.07 -0.83 -9.33
CA GLU A 64 16.41 -0.17 -10.47
C GLU A 64 15.14 -0.91 -10.95
N ARG A 65 14.65 -1.85 -10.14
CA ARG A 65 13.42 -2.62 -10.39
C ARG A 65 12.50 -2.61 -9.18
N CYS A 66 12.40 -1.47 -8.53
CA CYS A 66 11.43 -1.22 -7.47
C CYS A 66 10.01 -1.39 -8.02
N ASN A 67 9.14 -2.02 -7.22
CA ASN A 67 7.71 -2.08 -7.50
C ASN A 67 6.97 -1.05 -6.64
N ASN A 68 5.65 -1.17 -6.55
CA ASN A 68 4.82 -0.21 -5.85
C ASN A 68 4.85 -0.37 -4.33
N ASP A 69 5.51 -1.39 -3.80
CA ASP A 69 5.38 -1.81 -2.41
C ASP A 69 6.57 -1.27 -1.61
N HIS A 70 6.40 -0.05 -1.09
CA HIS A 70 7.41 0.75 -0.40
C HIS A 70 6.81 1.73 0.61
N GLY A 71 7.64 2.27 1.49
CA GLY A 71 7.24 3.22 2.52
C GLY A 71 8.35 3.51 3.53
N PHE A 72 7.95 3.93 4.73
CA PHE A 72 8.86 4.38 5.76
C PHE A 72 8.82 3.49 7.00
N LEU A 73 9.98 3.29 7.61
CA LEU A 73 10.07 2.83 8.99
C LEU A 73 9.79 3.99 9.96
N PRO A 74 9.45 3.69 11.23
CA PRO A 74 9.25 4.72 12.25
C PRO A 74 10.44 5.67 12.47
N ASP A 75 11.66 5.22 12.13
CA ASP A 75 12.90 6.02 12.23
C ASP A 75 13.25 6.79 10.94
N GLY A 76 12.37 6.79 9.95
CA GLY A 76 12.52 7.56 8.71
C GLY A 76 13.30 6.85 7.60
N ARG A 77 13.86 5.66 7.85
CA ARG A 77 14.46 4.85 6.77
C ARG A 77 13.40 4.41 5.77
N VAL A 78 13.77 4.28 4.50
CA VAL A 78 12.87 3.81 3.45
C VAL A 78 12.94 2.29 3.36
N VAL A 79 11.80 1.62 3.29
CA VAL A 79 11.69 0.20 2.94
C VAL A 79 11.02 0.09 1.59
N PHE A 80 11.49 -0.83 0.76
CA PHE A 80 10.91 -1.01 -0.56
C PHE A 80 11.13 -2.43 -1.07
N SER A 81 10.30 -2.83 -2.02
CA SER A 81 10.41 -4.13 -2.67
C SER A 81 10.95 -3.97 -4.09
N ALA A 82 11.93 -4.77 -4.46
CA ALA A 82 12.54 -4.73 -5.79
C ALA A 82 12.80 -6.13 -6.36
N HIS A 83 12.70 -6.26 -7.68
CA HIS A 83 12.88 -7.53 -8.40
C HIS A 83 14.30 -7.70 -8.92
N ASP A 84 14.94 -8.83 -8.64
CA ASP A 84 16.30 -9.15 -9.15
C ASP A 84 16.34 -10.34 -10.13
N GLY A 85 15.18 -10.74 -10.65
CA GLY A 85 15.04 -11.91 -11.52
C GLY A 85 14.69 -13.21 -10.78
N THR A 86 14.91 -13.27 -9.47
CA THR A 86 14.49 -14.42 -8.63
C THR A 86 13.15 -14.20 -7.93
N GLY A 87 12.60 -12.98 -8.00
CA GLY A 87 11.37 -12.55 -7.34
C GLY A 87 11.56 -11.21 -6.64
N ALA A 88 10.47 -10.63 -6.12
CA ALA A 88 10.56 -9.44 -5.28
C ALA A 88 11.27 -9.77 -3.97
N GLY A 89 12.23 -8.93 -3.57
CA GLY A 89 12.85 -8.95 -2.25
C GLY A 89 12.63 -7.62 -1.55
N VAL A 90 12.79 -7.63 -0.23
CA VAL A 90 12.59 -6.45 0.62
C VAL A 90 13.94 -5.84 0.98
N HIS A 91 14.03 -4.53 0.85
CA HIS A 91 15.26 -3.76 1.03
C HIS A 91 15.02 -2.56 1.95
N VAL A 92 16.02 -2.19 2.73
CA VAL A 92 16.00 -1.00 3.60
C VAL A 92 17.10 -0.03 3.17
N TRP A 93 16.75 1.23 2.95
CA TRP A 93 17.66 2.32 2.60
C TRP A 93 17.73 3.35 3.73
N ASP A 94 18.95 3.65 4.17
CA ASP A 94 19.23 4.61 5.25
C ASP A 94 19.58 6.03 4.75
N GLY A 95 19.38 6.30 3.46
CA GLY A 95 19.82 7.53 2.81
C GLY A 95 21.21 7.43 2.17
N ARG A 96 21.97 6.36 2.43
CA ARG A 96 23.33 6.14 1.90
C ARG A 96 23.56 4.74 1.38
N ARG A 97 23.02 3.72 2.05
CA ARG A 97 23.24 2.30 1.76
C ARG A 97 21.91 1.56 1.71
N VAL A 98 21.85 0.59 0.81
CA VAL A 98 20.76 -0.37 0.72
C VAL A 98 21.18 -1.68 1.37
N ARG A 99 20.36 -2.18 2.28
CA ARG A 99 20.47 -3.53 2.86
C ARG A 99 19.29 -4.38 2.41
N THR A 100 19.58 -5.49 1.75
CA THR A 100 18.57 -6.52 1.44
C THR A 100 18.27 -7.36 2.67
N LEU A 101 16.99 -7.57 2.98
CA LEU A 101 16.59 -8.48 4.04
C LEU A 101 16.70 -9.94 3.56
N PRO A 102 17.20 -10.87 4.40
CA PRO A 102 17.35 -12.28 4.06
C PRO A 102 16.02 -13.05 4.06
N LEU A 103 14.98 -12.52 3.40
CA LEU A 103 13.65 -13.13 3.32
C LEU A 103 13.55 -14.08 2.13
N THR A 104 12.74 -15.14 2.30
CA THR A 104 12.35 -15.99 1.17
C THR A 104 11.56 -15.18 0.15
N ARG A 105 11.85 -15.38 -1.13
CA ARG A 105 11.21 -14.64 -2.23
C ARG A 105 10.10 -15.46 -2.92
N PRO A 106 9.12 -14.79 -3.55
CA PRO A 106 8.88 -13.35 -3.51
C PRO A 106 8.28 -12.86 -2.18
N SER A 107 8.66 -11.65 -1.76
CA SER A 107 8.10 -10.93 -0.63
C SER A 107 7.95 -9.44 -0.97
N TRP A 108 6.80 -8.85 -0.65
CA TRP A 108 6.38 -7.48 -0.98
C TRP A 108 5.99 -6.73 0.29
N TRP A 109 6.81 -5.79 0.71
CA TRP A 109 6.63 -5.00 1.93
C TRP A 109 5.40 -4.10 1.86
N HIS A 110 4.59 -4.04 2.93
CA HIS A 110 3.46 -3.09 2.99
C HIS A 110 3.42 -2.23 4.26
N GLY A 111 3.95 -2.70 5.39
CA GLY A 111 3.88 -1.94 6.64
C GLY A 111 4.88 -2.36 7.71
N ALA A 112 5.00 -1.53 8.74
CA ALA A 112 5.84 -1.78 9.90
C ALA A 112 5.18 -1.24 11.18
N GLN A 113 5.39 -1.95 12.30
CA GLN A 113 5.02 -1.51 13.64
C GLN A 113 6.22 -1.73 14.57
N GLY A 114 6.95 -0.67 14.90
CA GLY A 114 8.26 -0.79 15.54
C GLY A 114 9.22 -1.56 14.63
N ASP A 115 9.89 -2.57 15.18
CA ASP A 115 10.81 -3.45 14.44
C ASP A 115 10.11 -4.62 13.73
N ARG A 116 8.78 -4.73 13.79
CA ARG A 116 8.05 -5.81 13.13
C ARG A 116 7.51 -5.35 11.78
N LEU A 117 7.83 -6.10 10.73
CA LEU A 117 7.34 -5.87 9.38
C LEU A 117 6.10 -6.72 9.10
N VAL A 118 5.22 -6.22 8.22
CA VAL A 118 4.16 -7.00 7.59
C VAL A 118 4.25 -6.86 6.08
N TYR A 119 4.09 -7.99 5.39
CA TYR A 119 4.30 -8.08 3.95
C TYR A 119 3.44 -9.18 3.34
N ALA A 120 3.14 -9.03 2.06
CA ALA A 120 2.59 -10.10 1.24
C ALA A 120 3.74 -10.99 0.76
N CYS A 121 3.50 -12.28 0.63
CA CYS A 121 4.51 -13.24 0.23
C CYS A 121 3.89 -14.37 -0.57
N ALA A 122 4.64 -14.93 -1.52
CA ALA A 122 4.25 -16.17 -2.18
C ALA A 122 5.43 -17.14 -2.18
N ARG A 123 5.14 -18.44 -2.15
CA ARG A 123 6.16 -19.50 -2.17
C ARG A 123 5.92 -20.39 -3.39
N ALA A 124 6.44 -21.61 -3.38
CA ALA A 124 6.40 -22.51 -4.53
C ALA A 124 4.98 -22.72 -5.11
N ASP A 125 3.96 -22.69 -4.25
CA ASP A 125 2.55 -22.85 -4.61
C ASP A 125 1.88 -21.59 -5.20
N ARG A 126 2.60 -20.46 -5.22
CA ARG A 126 2.16 -19.15 -5.74
C ARG A 126 0.93 -18.56 -5.05
N VAL A 127 0.48 -19.13 -3.94
CA VAL A 127 -0.60 -18.55 -3.13
C VAL A 127 -0.03 -17.36 -2.37
N VAL A 128 -0.67 -16.19 -2.51
CA VAL A 128 -0.24 -14.96 -1.84
C VAL A 128 -0.79 -14.98 -0.42
N ARG A 129 0.11 -14.81 0.56
CA ARG A 129 -0.18 -14.88 1.99
C ARG A 129 0.41 -13.68 2.70
N ILE A 130 -0.14 -13.37 3.87
CA ILE A 130 0.39 -12.35 4.75
C ILE A 130 1.39 -13.01 5.70
N ALA A 131 2.56 -12.41 5.80
CA ALA A 131 3.59 -12.80 6.74
C ALA A 131 4.10 -11.60 7.53
N THR A 132 4.73 -11.89 8.66
CA THR A 132 5.47 -10.92 9.45
C THR A 132 6.86 -11.44 9.74
N CYS A 133 7.81 -10.54 9.90
CA CYS A 133 9.18 -10.84 10.32
C CYS A 133 9.72 -9.67 11.15
N ASP A 134 10.85 -9.88 11.81
CA ASP A 134 11.61 -8.79 12.40
C ASP A 134 12.33 -7.99 11.30
N LEU A 135 12.63 -6.72 11.58
CA LEU A 135 13.36 -5.83 10.66
C LEU A 135 14.76 -6.35 10.32
N ALA A 136 15.33 -7.21 11.16
CA ALA A 136 16.57 -7.92 10.85
C ALA A 136 16.41 -8.92 9.67
N GLY A 137 15.17 -9.35 9.39
CA GLY A 137 14.78 -10.37 8.41
C GLY A 137 14.66 -11.78 8.99
N GLY A 138 14.68 -11.93 10.32
CA GLY A 138 14.47 -13.20 11.03
C GLY A 138 13.02 -13.41 11.47
N ASP A 139 12.75 -14.56 12.09
CA ASP A 139 11.46 -14.90 12.71
C ASP A 139 10.25 -14.74 11.78
N GLU A 140 10.41 -15.13 10.52
CA GLU A 140 9.31 -15.16 9.56
C GLU A 140 8.17 -16.06 10.06
N ARG A 141 6.97 -15.47 10.14
CA ARG A 141 5.72 -16.15 10.46
C ARG A 141 4.66 -15.82 9.43
N VAL A 142 4.20 -16.86 8.72
CA VAL A 142 3.01 -16.77 7.85
C VAL A 142 1.75 -16.75 8.72
N LEU A 143 0.93 -15.71 8.57
CA LEU A 143 -0.26 -15.49 9.39
C LEU A 143 -1.54 -16.03 8.75
N THR A 144 -1.58 -16.14 7.43
CA THR A 144 -2.75 -16.62 6.67
C THR A 144 -2.40 -17.90 5.88
N PRO A 145 -2.21 -19.04 6.55
CA PRO A 145 -2.01 -20.31 5.85
C PRO A 145 -3.31 -20.72 5.14
N GLY A 146 -3.21 -21.47 4.05
CA GLY A 146 -4.35 -21.90 3.25
C GLY A 146 -4.17 -21.67 1.75
N VAL A 147 -5.28 -21.71 1.03
CA VAL A 147 -5.34 -21.62 -0.45
C VAL A 147 -5.92 -20.31 -0.96
N ALA A 148 -6.54 -19.51 -0.09
CA ALA A 148 -7.03 -18.19 -0.43
C ALA A 148 -5.86 -17.21 -0.60
N HIS A 149 -6.02 -16.22 -1.48
CA HIS A 149 -5.10 -15.11 -1.63
C HIS A 149 -5.41 -14.01 -0.61
N HIS A 150 -4.34 -13.52 0.02
CA HIS A 150 -4.35 -12.45 1.00
C HIS A 150 -3.26 -11.44 0.69
N ASP A 151 -3.61 -10.17 0.57
CA ASP A 151 -2.68 -9.15 0.06
C ASP A 151 -2.92 -7.77 0.72
N GLY A 152 -2.05 -6.81 0.41
CA GLY A 152 -2.11 -5.43 0.88
C GLY A 152 -2.20 -5.28 2.41
N PRO A 153 -1.39 -6.00 3.23
CA PRO A 153 -1.51 -5.91 4.67
C PRO A 153 -0.98 -4.60 5.24
N ASP A 154 -1.73 -3.96 6.14
CA ASP A 154 -1.31 -2.74 6.83
C ASP A 154 -1.64 -2.80 8.33
N PHE A 155 -0.75 -2.28 9.17
CA PHE A 155 -0.97 -2.27 10.62
C PHE A 155 -1.94 -1.16 11.00
N SER A 156 -2.86 -1.46 11.91
CA SER A 156 -3.56 -0.39 12.64
C SER A 156 -2.54 0.44 13.45
N PRO A 157 -2.76 1.75 13.68
CA PRO A 157 -1.81 2.59 14.41
C PRO A 157 -1.54 2.12 15.85
N CYS A 158 -2.51 1.42 16.46
CA CYS A 158 -2.36 0.82 17.79
C CYS A 158 -1.57 -0.50 17.79
N GLY A 159 -1.14 -1.00 16.64
CA GLY A 159 -0.40 -2.25 16.47
C GLY A 159 -1.18 -3.54 16.77
N ARG A 160 -2.47 -3.46 17.17
CA ARG A 160 -3.26 -4.64 17.57
C ARG A 160 -3.87 -5.41 16.41
N TRP A 161 -4.09 -4.75 15.29
CA TRP A 161 -4.74 -5.32 14.10
C TRP A 161 -3.85 -5.18 12.87
N ILE A 162 -3.99 -6.15 11.97
CA ILE A 162 -3.52 -6.10 10.58
C ILE A 162 -4.76 -6.08 9.69
N TRP A 163 -4.88 -5.05 8.86
CA TRP A 163 -5.88 -4.91 7.81
C TRP A 163 -5.33 -5.48 6.52
N PHE A 164 -6.16 -6.10 5.69
CA PHE A 164 -5.73 -6.69 4.43
C PHE A 164 -6.93 -6.98 3.53
N ASN A 165 -6.70 -7.28 2.26
CA ASN A 165 -7.74 -7.86 1.41
C ASN A 165 -7.62 -9.37 1.29
N SER A 166 -8.75 -10.07 1.19
CA SER A 166 -8.80 -11.52 1.02
C SER A 166 -9.90 -11.96 0.07
N ASP A 167 -9.60 -12.96 -0.76
CA ASP A 167 -10.55 -13.62 -1.66
C ASP A 167 -11.21 -14.87 -1.06
N ALA A 168 -11.02 -15.15 0.25
CA ALA A 168 -11.57 -16.33 0.91
C ALA A 168 -13.10 -16.42 0.87
N THR A 169 -13.79 -15.35 0.46
CA THR A 169 -15.24 -15.27 0.27
C THR A 169 -15.66 -15.14 -1.20
N GLY A 170 -14.79 -15.49 -2.15
CA GLY A 170 -15.05 -15.53 -3.59
C GLY A 170 -14.29 -14.48 -4.39
N HIS A 171 -14.22 -13.25 -3.89
CA HIS A 171 -13.44 -12.14 -4.46
C HIS A 171 -12.88 -11.26 -3.34
N ALA A 172 -11.93 -10.37 -3.68
CA ALA A 172 -11.24 -9.55 -2.69
C ALA A 172 -12.23 -8.68 -1.89
N GLN A 173 -12.26 -8.89 -0.58
CA GLN A 173 -13.00 -8.11 0.41
C GLN A 173 -12.03 -7.52 1.43
N ILE A 174 -12.44 -6.53 2.21
CA ILE A 174 -11.63 -5.97 3.29
C ILE A 174 -11.78 -6.83 4.56
N TRP A 175 -10.64 -7.30 5.06
CA TRP A 175 -10.52 -8.15 6.23
C TRP A 175 -9.61 -7.50 7.26
N ARG A 176 -9.69 -8.02 8.49
CA ARG A 176 -8.68 -7.76 9.51
C ARG A 176 -8.45 -9.00 10.35
N MET A 177 -7.29 -9.06 10.99
CA MET A 177 -6.92 -10.06 11.98
C MET A 177 -6.13 -9.40 13.11
N ARG A 178 -6.05 -10.06 14.25
CA ARG A 178 -5.14 -9.68 15.33
C ARG A 178 -3.70 -9.74 14.81
N ALA A 179 -2.80 -8.94 15.37
CA ALA A 179 -1.41 -8.90 14.93
C ALA A 179 -0.66 -10.25 15.09
N ASP A 180 -1.19 -11.19 15.87
CA ASP A 180 -0.68 -12.56 16.02
C ASP A 180 -1.27 -13.55 14.99
N GLY A 181 -2.14 -13.08 14.08
CA GLY A 181 -2.83 -13.87 13.05
C GLY A 181 -4.18 -14.45 13.47
N SER A 182 -4.59 -14.29 14.74
CA SER A 182 -5.89 -14.79 15.21
C SER A 182 -7.07 -13.90 14.78
N GLU A 183 -8.28 -14.44 14.87
CA GLU A 183 -9.54 -13.71 14.60
C GLU A 183 -9.61 -13.05 13.20
N ALA A 184 -9.03 -13.69 12.19
CA ALA A 184 -9.15 -13.25 10.81
C ALA A 184 -10.61 -13.34 10.34
N ALA A 185 -11.19 -12.20 9.97
CA ALA A 185 -12.58 -12.11 9.50
C ALA A 185 -12.78 -10.94 8.52
N PRO A 186 -13.77 -11.04 7.59
CA PRO A 186 -14.15 -9.90 6.77
C PRO A 186 -14.79 -8.84 7.65
N VAL A 187 -14.46 -7.58 7.39
CA VAL A 187 -15.06 -6.43 8.09
C VAL A 187 -16.46 -6.17 7.54
N PHE A 188 -16.64 -6.37 6.23
CA PHE A 188 -17.93 -6.36 5.56
C PHE A 188 -17.90 -7.26 4.31
N ARG A 189 -19.07 -7.46 3.70
CA ARG A 189 -19.20 -8.12 2.40
C ARG A 189 -20.07 -7.29 1.46
N ASP A 190 -19.62 -7.12 0.23
CA ASP A 190 -20.38 -6.56 -0.89
C ASP A 190 -19.88 -7.09 -2.24
N ASP A 191 -20.50 -6.62 -3.32
CA ASP A 191 -20.21 -7.10 -4.68
C ASP A 191 -18.95 -6.45 -5.29
N HIS A 192 -18.41 -5.38 -4.69
CA HIS A 192 -17.20 -4.73 -5.20
C HIS A 192 -15.97 -5.60 -4.93
N VAL A 193 -14.93 -5.43 -5.74
CA VAL A 193 -13.62 -6.04 -5.48
C VAL A 193 -12.76 -5.01 -4.76
N ASN A 194 -12.56 -5.22 -3.46
CA ASN A 194 -12.00 -4.22 -2.54
C ASN A 194 -10.54 -4.54 -2.21
N TRP A 195 -9.64 -3.59 -2.46
CA TRP A 195 -8.19 -3.72 -2.34
C TRP A 195 -7.56 -2.61 -1.50
N PHE A 196 -6.39 -2.91 -0.93
CA PHE A 196 -5.48 -1.96 -0.27
C PHE A 196 -6.12 -1.15 0.87
N PRO A 197 -6.56 -1.81 1.97
CA PRO A 197 -7.06 -1.10 3.13
C PRO A 197 -5.94 -0.43 3.93
N HIS A 198 -6.01 0.89 4.07
CA HIS A 198 -5.06 1.67 4.87
C HIS A 198 -5.76 2.31 6.08
N PRO A 199 -5.56 1.79 7.30
CA PRO A 199 -5.99 2.46 8.52
C PRO A 199 -5.23 3.78 8.74
N SER A 200 -5.93 4.83 9.18
CA SER A 200 -5.34 6.14 9.42
C SER A 200 -4.49 6.17 10.71
N PRO A 201 -3.42 6.99 10.77
CA PRO A 201 -2.62 7.17 11.98
C PRO A 201 -3.42 7.64 13.20
N CYS A 202 -4.50 8.41 12.98
CA CYS A 202 -5.39 8.88 14.03
C CYS A 202 -6.35 7.79 14.56
N GLY A 203 -6.35 6.60 13.95
CA GLY A 203 -7.13 5.44 14.39
C GLY A 203 -8.65 5.56 14.18
N ARG A 204 -9.11 6.53 13.39
CA ARG A 204 -10.54 6.80 13.17
C ARG A 204 -11.06 6.38 11.81
N HIS A 205 -10.17 6.11 10.85
CA HIS A 205 -10.56 5.90 9.46
C HIS A 205 -9.81 4.71 8.86
N VAL A 206 -10.43 4.06 7.89
CA VAL A 206 -9.78 3.11 6.97
C VAL A 206 -10.22 3.51 5.57
N VAL A 207 -9.26 3.74 4.68
CA VAL A 207 -9.53 3.98 3.25
C VAL A 207 -9.16 2.76 2.43
N TRP A 208 -9.85 2.55 1.32
CA TRP A 208 -9.53 1.46 0.39
C TRP A 208 -9.95 1.82 -1.03
N LEU A 209 -9.48 1.01 -1.98
CA LEU A 209 -9.81 1.10 -3.39
C LEU A 209 -10.87 0.05 -3.75
N ALA A 210 -11.97 0.48 -4.37
CA ALA A 210 -13.04 -0.41 -4.83
C ALA A 210 -13.07 -0.47 -6.36
N TYR A 211 -13.02 -1.69 -6.89
CA TYR A 211 -13.24 -2.01 -8.29
C TYR A 211 -14.67 -2.51 -8.52
N ALA A 212 -15.12 -2.47 -9.78
CA ALA A 212 -16.39 -3.03 -10.18
C ALA A 212 -16.48 -4.55 -9.90
N PRO A 213 -17.70 -5.08 -9.64
CA PRO A 213 -17.92 -6.52 -9.47
C PRO A 213 -17.33 -7.36 -10.60
N GLY A 214 -16.76 -8.52 -10.25
CA GLY A 214 -16.15 -9.45 -11.22
C GLY A 214 -14.77 -9.03 -11.74
N THR A 215 -14.16 -7.96 -11.22
CA THR A 215 -12.78 -7.59 -11.57
C THR A 215 -11.80 -8.64 -11.04
N GLU A 216 -10.99 -9.24 -11.93
CA GLU A 216 -9.92 -10.16 -11.53
C GLU A 216 -8.65 -9.40 -11.11
N GLY A 217 -8.16 -9.69 -9.90
CA GLY A 217 -6.98 -9.03 -9.34
C GLY A 217 -7.20 -7.54 -9.09
N HIS A 218 -6.14 -6.75 -9.29
CA HIS A 218 -6.12 -5.30 -9.11
C HIS A 218 -5.53 -4.61 -10.36
N PRO A 219 -6.21 -4.64 -11.52
CA PRO A 219 -5.65 -4.14 -12.77
C PRO A 219 -5.45 -2.61 -12.77
N ARG A 220 -4.66 -2.12 -13.74
CA ARG A 220 -4.54 -0.69 -14.09
C ARG A 220 -5.71 -0.24 -14.97
N ASN A 221 -5.84 1.07 -15.13
CA ASN A 221 -6.67 1.73 -16.14
C ASN A 221 -8.15 1.31 -16.08
N ARG A 222 -8.71 1.35 -14.87
CA ARG A 222 -10.13 1.06 -14.61
C ARG A 222 -10.80 2.25 -13.96
N ASP A 223 -12.11 2.37 -14.19
CA ASP A 223 -12.97 3.17 -13.33
C ASP A 223 -13.06 2.48 -11.97
N VAL A 224 -12.60 3.19 -10.94
CA VAL A 224 -12.53 2.72 -9.56
C VAL A 224 -13.06 3.83 -8.64
N ALA A 225 -13.27 3.49 -7.38
CA ALA A 225 -13.69 4.46 -6.37
C ALA A 225 -12.82 4.38 -5.12
N LEU A 226 -12.59 5.52 -4.48
CA LEU A 226 -12.04 5.58 -3.14
C LEU A 226 -13.19 5.59 -2.14
N TRP A 227 -13.04 4.76 -1.11
CA TRP A 227 -14.02 4.63 -0.04
C TRP A 227 -13.37 4.82 1.33
N ILE A 228 -14.19 5.15 2.32
CA ILE A 228 -13.77 5.33 3.71
C ILE A 228 -14.79 4.74 4.69
N MET A 229 -14.32 4.29 5.84
CA MET A 229 -15.14 3.81 6.95
C MET A 229 -14.47 4.03 8.31
N ALA A 230 -15.23 3.86 9.39
CA ALA A 230 -14.67 3.71 10.72
C ALA A 230 -14.05 2.30 10.89
N PRO A 231 -13.07 2.10 11.81
CA PRO A 231 -12.40 0.82 11.98
C PRO A 231 -13.31 -0.34 12.41
N ASP A 232 -14.51 -0.06 12.91
CA ASP A 232 -15.52 -1.09 13.24
C ASP A 232 -16.38 -1.50 12.03
N GLY A 233 -16.15 -0.92 10.85
CA GLY A 233 -16.90 -1.18 9.62
C GLY A 233 -18.15 -0.31 9.44
N THR A 234 -18.44 0.57 10.39
CA THR A 234 -19.57 1.51 10.30
C THR A 234 -19.22 2.74 9.48
N GLY A 235 -20.25 3.49 9.06
CA GLY A 235 -20.06 4.76 8.34
C GLY A 235 -19.39 4.64 6.97
N ARG A 236 -19.47 3.45 6.34
CA ARG A 236 -18.96 3.21 4.98
C ARG A 236 -19.58 4.19 4.00
N ARG A 237 -18.74 4.96 3.30
CA ARG A 237 -19.18 5.89 2.26
C ARG A 237 -18.13 6.03 1.16
N LYS A 238 -18.61 6.28 -0.06
CA LYS A 238 -17.76 6.63 -1.20
C LYS A 238 -17.24 8.06 -1.03
N LEU A 239 -15.96 8.27 -1.33
CA LEU A 239 -15.33 9.59 -1.37
C LEU A 239 -15.42 10.19 -2.77
N CYS A 240 -14.90 9.47 -3.77
CA CYS A 240 -14.92 9.92 -5.16
C CYS A 240 -14.71 8.75 -6.13
N ASP A 241 -15.14 8.98 -7.37
CA ASP A 241 -14.81 8.13 -8.52
C ASP A 241 -13.52 8.65 -9.20
N LEU A 242 -12.73 7.74 -9.74
CA LEU A 242 -11.50 8.05 -10.46
C LEU A 242 -11.13 6.98 -11.48
N PHE A 243 -10.35 7.39 -12.48
CA PHE A 243 -9.68 6.46 -13.37
C PHE A 243 -8.31 6.09 -12.78
N GLY A 244 -8.11 4.80 -12.54
CA GLY A 244 -6.89 4.28 -11.93
C GLY A 244 -6.89 2.77 -11.71
N GLY A 245 -6.68 2.33 -10.48
CA GLY A 245 -6.44 0.93 -10.14
C GLY A 245 -5.04 0.70 -9.58
N GLN A 246 -4.28 -0.25 -10.13
CA GLN A 246 -2.88 -0.48 -9.73
C GLN A 246 -2.07 0.82 -9.83
N GLY A 247 -1.35 1.11 -8.74
CA GLY A 247 -0.57 2.32 -8.54
C GLY A 247 -1.34 3.45 -7.84
N THR A 248 -2.66 3.32 -7.62
CA THR A 248 -3.48 4.37 -6.98
C THR A 248 -3.17 4.51 -5.50
N LEU A 249 -3.11 3.38 -4.79
CA LEU A 249 -3.18 3.32 -3.34
C LEU A 249 -2.53 2.02 -2.80
N ASN A 250 -1.45 1.51 -3.40
CA ASN A 250 -0.87 0.21 -3.00
C ASN A 250 -0.25 0.20 -1.59
N VAL A 251 0.02 1.38 -1.03
CA VAL A 251 0.87 1.58 0.16
C VAL A 251 0.24 2.57 1.13
N PRO A 252 0.66 2.56 2.41
CA PRO A 252 0.19 3.53 3.40
C PRO A 252 0.39 4.97 2.91
N CYS A 253 -0.71 5.72 2.80
CA CYS A 253 -0.78 6.98 2.08
C CYS A 253 -1.25 8.18 2.93
N TRP A 254 -1.52 7.95 4.21
CA TRP A 254 -2.05 8.97 5.11
C TRP A 254 -1.03 10.03 5.47
N SER A 255 -1.49 11.27 5.55
CA SER A 255 -0.80 12.33 6.28
C SER A 255 -0.57 11.91 7.75
N PRO A 256 0.50 12.40 8.40
CA PRO A 256 0.84 12.01 9.78
C PRO A 256 -0.26 12.26 10.81
N ASP A 257 -1.09 13.29 10.62
CA ASP A 257 -2.21 13.62 11.51
C ASP A 257 -3.50 12.86 11.19
N GLY A 258 -3.51 12.10 10.09
CA GLY A 258 -4.65 11.31 9.61
C GLY A 258 -5.85 12.16 9.14
N ARG A 259 -5.65 13.43 8.78
CA ARG A 259 -6.72 14.31 8.25
C ARG A 259 -6.85 14.28 6.73
N ALA A 260 -5.80 13.85 6.06
CA ALA A 260 -5.75 13.73 4.60
C ALA A 260 -4.97 12.48 4.17
N PHE A 261 -5.14 12.05 2.92
CA PHE A 261 -4.34 10.97 2.34
C PHE A 261 -4.03 11.24 0.86
N ALA A 262 -2.90 10.70 0.40
CA ALA A 262 -2.46 10.82 -0.99
C ALA A 262 -2.96 9.65 -1.84
N TYR A 263 -3.16 9.89 -3.13
CA TYR A 263 -3.48 8.84 -4.10
C TYR A 263 -3.04 9.26 -5.50
N MET A 264 -2.95 8.29 -6.41
CA MET A 264 -2.73 8.57 -7.84
C MET A 264 -4.02 8.51 -8.63
N ARG A 265 -4.25 9.50 -9.47
CA ARG A 265 -5.22 9.45 -10.57
C ARG A 265 -4.46 9.34 -11.90
N TYR A 266 -5.04 8.63 -12.86
CA TYR A 266 -4.47 8.46 -14.19
C TYR A 266 -5.39 9.06 -15.26
N ALA A 267 -4.82 9.35 -16.43
CA ALA A 267 -5.51 9.89 -17.60
C ALA A 267 -5.86 8.81 -18.62
#